data_AF-A0A9Q1CNT6-F1
#
_entry.id   AF-A0A9Q1CNT6-F1
#
_cell.length_a   1.000
_cell.length_b   1.000
_cell.length_c   1.000
_cell.angle_alpha   90.00
_cell.angle_beta   90.00
_cell.angle_gamma   90.00
#
_symmetry.space_group_name_H-M   'P 1'
#
loop_
_entity.id
_entity.type
_entity.pdbx_description
1 polymer ?
#
loop_
_entity_poly.entity_id
_entity_poly.type
_entity_poly.pdbx_seq_one_letter_code
_entity_poly.pdbx_strand_id
1 'polypeptide(L)' 'MVIIQRHAIPTCSMMAAVDTCYKAYFVLDVQFQSLCHGVWDFIQNIVYEQPGLKCNTTPSFRAFRAYL' A
#
# COMPACT_ATOMS: atom_id res chain seq x y z
N MET A 1 14.35 0.39 -6.36
CA MET A 1 13.60 1.57 -6.85
C MET A 1 12.19 1.13 -7.20
N VAL A 2 11.19 1.96 -6.85
CA VAL A 2 9.77 1.76 -7.17
C VAL A 2 9.27 3.00 -7.90
N ILE A 3 8.36 2.85 -8.86
CA ILE A 3 7.69 3.96 -9.53
C ILE A 3 6.25 4.04 -9.05
N ILE A 4 5.88 5.14 -8.39
CA ILE A 4 4.53 5.39 -7.88
C ILE A 4 4.06 6.75 -8.39
N GLN A 5 2.92 6.81 -9.08
CA GLN A 5 2.39 8.04 -9.68
C GLN A 5 3.44 8.88 -10.44
N ARG A 6 4.21 8.21 -11.32
CA ARG A 6 5.30 8.83 -12.11
C ARG A 6 6.50 9.37 -11.31
N HIS A 7 6.56 9.10 -10.00
CA HIS A 7 7.71 9.44 -9.17
C HIS A 7 8.56 8.20 -8.89
N ALA A 8 9.88 8.35 -9.05
CA ALA A 8 10.84 7.32 -8.71
C ALA A 8 11.23 7.42 -7.24
N ILE A 9 10.96 6.37 -6.47
CA ILE A 9 11.32 6.27 -5.06
C ILE A 9 12.51 5.31 -4.93
N PRO A 10 13.68 5.76 -4.45
CA PRO A 10 14.83 4.89 -4.21
C PRO A 10 14.52 3.94 -3.05
N THR A 11 14.91 2.67 -3.18
CA THR A 11 14.70 1.64 -2.15
C THR A 11 15.95 0.77 -2.04
N CYS A 12 16.34 0.45 -0.80
CA CYS A 12 17.59 -0.25 -0.50
C CYS A 12 17.52 -1.77 -0.76
N SER A 13 16.32 -2.35 -0.81
CA SER A 13 16.11 -3.78 -1.06
C SER A 13 14.76 -4.04 -1.73
N MET A 14 14.58 -5.25 -2.25
CA MET A 14 13.31 -5.67 -2.84
C MET A 14 12.19 -5.70 -1.79
N MET A 15 12.46 -6.16 -0.57
CA MET A 15 11.46 -6.12 0.51
C MET A 15 11.09 -4.68 0.88
N ALA A 16 12.06 -3.75 0.92
CA ALA A 16 11.77 -2.34 1.14
C ALA A 16 10.92 -1.74 0.01
N ALA A 17 11.11 -2.22 -1.23
CA ALA A 17 10.26 -1.84 -2.36
C ALA A 17 8.81 -2.32 -2.19
N VAL A 18 8.62 -3.59 -1.82
CA VAL A 18 7.29 -4.17 -1.58
C VAL A 18 6.59 -3.48 -0.42
N ASP A 19 7.29 -3.21 0.68
CA ASP A 19 6.75 -2.47 1.84
C ASP A 19 6.32 -1.04 1.46
N THR A 20 7.11 -0.36 0.61
CA THR A 20 6.76 0.97 0.10
C THR A 20 5.50 0.91 -0.78
N CYS A 21 5.38 -0.07 -1.67
CA CYS A 21 4.17 -0.27 -2.48
C CYS A 21 2.95 -0.60 -1.63
N TYR A 22 3.11 -1.46 -0.63
CA TYR A 22 2.05 -1.83 0.31
C TYR A 22 1.55 -0.58 1.05
N LYS A 23 2.45 0.23 1.61
CA LYS A 23 2.08 1.50 2.25
C LYS A 23 1.42 2.47 1.27
N ALA A 24 1.89 2.55 0.04
CA ALA A 24 1.25 3.40 -0.96
C ALA A 24 -0.17 2.94 -1.30
N TYR A 25 -0.40 1.63 -1.37
CA TYR A 25 -1.73 1.06 -1.59
C TYR A 25 -2.66 1.28 -0.39
N PHE A 26 -2.21 0.95 0.83
CA PHE A 26 -3.03 0.97 2.04
C PHE A 26 -3.18 2.36 2.69
N VAL A 27 -2.11 3.16 2.72
CA VAL A 27 -2.07 4.45 3.42
C VAL A 27 -2.37 5.61 2.47
N LEU A 28 -1.78 5.57 1.26
CA LEU A 28 -1.90 6.66 0.29
C LEU A 28 -3.06 6.47 -0.70
N ASP A 29 -3.82 5.37 -0.59
CA ASP A 29 -4.96 5.03 -1.46
C ASP A 29 -4.56 5.08 -2.95
N VAL A 30 -3.32 4.70 -3.25
CA VAL A 30 -2.82 4.67 -4.62
C VAL A 30 -3.47 3.49 -5.34
N GLN A 31 -4.10 3.78 -6.47
CA GLN A 31 -4.74 2.76 -7.29
C GLN A 31 -3.69 1.87 -7.96
N PHE A 32 -3.56 0.65 -7.47
CA PHE A 32 -2.86 -0.43 -8.16
C PHE A 32 -3.85 -1.25 -9.01
N GLN A 33 -3.32 -2.04 -9.95
CA GLN A 33 -4.16 -2.91 -10.78
C GLN A 33 -4.94 -3.91 -9.90
N SER A 34 -6.22 -4.11 -10.19
CA SER A 34 -7.12 -4.98 -9.43
C SER A 34 -6.66 -6.44 -9.37
N LEU A 35 -5.92 -6.90 -10.38
CA LEU A 35 -5.30 -8.23 -10.42
C LEU A 35 -4.30 -8.46 -9.27
N CYS A 36 -3.71 -7.39 -8.73
CA CYS A 36 -2.74 -7.46 -7.65
C CYS A 36 -3.39 -7.54 -6.26
N HIS A 37 -4.73 -7.44 -6.15
CA HIS A 37 -5.41 -7.40 -4.85
C HIS A 37 -5.13 -8.65 -4.01
N GLY A 38 -5.21 -9.84 -4.60
CA GLY A 38 -4.91 -11.09 -3.89
C GLY A 38 -3.45 -11.20 -3.42
N VAL A 39 -2.52 -10.54 -4.11
CA VAL A 39 -1.11 -10.48 -3.69
C VAL A 39 -0.95 -9.57 -2.48
N TRP A 40 -1.64 -8.42 -2.46
CA TRP A 40 -1.65 -7.54 -1.31
C TRP A 40 -2.30 -8.19 -0.08
N ASP A 41 -3.41 -8.92 -0.28
CA ASP A 41 -4.06 -9.69 0.79
C ASP A 41 -3.15 -10.80 1.34
N PHE A 42 -2.41 -11.49 0.45
CA PHE A 42 -1.42 -12.49 0.87
C PHE A 42 -0.29 -11.86 1.68
N ILE A 43 0.28 -10.75 1.20
CA ILE A 43 1.36 -10.03 1.89
C ILE A 43 0.87 -9.54 3.26
N GLN A 44 -0.33 -8.98 3.33
CA GLN A 44 -0.92 -8.53 4.58
C GLN A 44 -1.06 -9.67 5.60
N ASN A 45 -1.54 -10.83 5.15
CA ASN A 45 -1.78 -11.98 6.04
C ASN A 45 -0.48 -12.67 6.47
N ILE A 46 0.46 -12.87 5.54
CA ILE A 46 1.64 -13.72 5.76
C ILE A 46 2.88 -12.92 6.18
N VAL A 47 3.08 -11.72 5.62
CA VAL A 47 4.27 -10.90 5.90
C VAL A 47 4.01 -9.97 7.08
N TYR A 48 2.84 -9.34 7.12
CA TYR A 48 2.50 -8.39 8.17
C TYR A 48 1.67 -9.00 9.30
N GLU A 49 1.19 -10.25 9.16
CA GLU A 49 0.38 -10.94 10.16
C GLU A 49 -0.85 -10.11 10.59
N GLN A 50 -1.48 -9.40 9.64
CA GLN A 50 -2.65 -8.54 9.88
C GLN A 50 -3.94 -9.09 9.25
N PRO A 51 -4.42 -10.27 9.66
CA PRO A 51 -5.59 -10.89 9.05
C PRO A 51 -6.87 -10.12 9.32
N GLY A 52 -7.67 -9.92 8.27
CA GLY A 52 -9.00 -9.31 8.36
C GLY A 52 -9.02 -7.80 8.56
N LEU A 53 -7.87 -7.11 8.58
CA LEU A 53 -7.85 -5.65 8.47
C LEU A 53 -8.40 -5.31 7.07
N LYS A 54 -9.61 -4.76 7.01
CA LYS A 54 -10.19 -4.38 5.71
C LYS A 54 -9.24 -3.40 5.04
N CYS A 55 -8.80 -3.74 3.83
CA CYS A 55 -7.83 -3.00 3.02
C CYS A 55 -8.27 -1.57 2.68
N ASN A 56 -9.53 -1.26 3.01
CA ASN A 56 -10.12 0.04 2.84
C ASN A 56 -10.10 0.78 4.18
N THR A 57 -9.12 1.66 4.32
CA THR A 57 -9.22 2.92 5.05
C THR A 57 -8.86 2.86 6.53
N THR A 58 -7.67 3.39 6.88
CA THR A 58 -7.54 4.13 8.13
C THR A 58 -8.43 5.39 8.01
N PRO A 59 -9.55 5.49 8.74
CA PRO A 59 -10.53 6.58 8.57
C PRO A 59 -9.92 7.97 8.74
N SER A 60 -8.82 8.08 9.49
CA SER A 60 -8.03 9.30 9.69
C SER A 60 -7.47 9.89 8.38
N PHE A 61 -7.08 9.07 7.41
CA PHE A 61 -6.46 9.57 6.17
C PHE A 61 -7.49 10.06 5.15
N ARG A 62 -8.67 9.44 5.08
CA ARG A 62 -9.79 10.00 4.29
C ARG A 62 -10.27 11.33 4.84
N ALA A 63 -10.35 11.44 6.17
CA ALA A 63 -10.67 12.70 6.82
C ALA A 63 -9.63 13.78 6.49
N PHE A 64 -8.34 13.44 6.50
CA PHE A 64 -7.27 14.36 6.09
C PHE A 64 -7.36 14.76 4.61
N ARG A 65 -7.61 13.80 3.70
CA ARG A 65 -7.76 14.08 2.26
C ARG A 65 -9.03 14.85 1.91
N ALA A 66 -10.09 14.74 2.70
CA ALA A 66 -11.30 15.54 2.55
C ALA A 66 -11.17 16.96 3.15
N TYR A 67 -10.16 17.18 3.99
CA TYR A 67 -9.86 18.47 4.61
C TYR A 67 -8.95 19.36 3.73
N LEU A 68 -8.15 18.74 2.84
CA LEU A 68 -7.35 19.42 1.81
C LEU A 68 -8.20 19.70 0.56
#